data_AF-A0A7S1FYL8-F1
#
_entry.id   AF-A0A7S1FYL8-F1
#
_cell.length_a   1.000
_cell.length_b   1.000
_cell.length_c   1.000
_cell.angle_alpha   90.00
_cell.angle_beta   90.00
_cell.angle_gamma   90.00
#
_symmetry.space_group_name_H-M   'P 1'
#
loop_
_entity.id
_entity.type
_entity.pdbx_description
1 polymer ?
#
loop_
_entity_poly.entity_id
_entity_poly.type
_entity_poly.pdbx_seq_one_letter_code
_entity_poly.pdbx_strand_id
1 'polypeptide(L)'
;MTGAPLNSFTPCALSNTLSSWSQYASLNFVSFPVQTVFKSSKIIPVMLMGKVLKGSSYPWGQYFEAFLITVGVAIFSVSSKSSDSNSATEVKGLLFLLCYIICDCFTSQWQDKIYKKYGKENVDPYQMMLGVNSSAICITIAGLLLSGDIPKVYEFLVENPDAFKYNVITAITSASGQLCIFYTIKEFGPIVFTIIMATRQMISICISSVVFGHEISGIAFVGASIVFSVLFYQVYRKYQARRNDNQA
;
A
#
# COMPACT_ATOMS: atom_id res chain seq x y z
N MET A 1 14.57 20.50 -20.82
CA MET A 1 13.46 19.75 -20.20
C MET A 1 13.56 18.30 -20.63
N THR A 2 14.39 17.49 -19.97
CA THR A 2 14.50 16.06 -20.24
C THR A 2 13.63 15.31 -19.25
N GLY A 3 12.46 14.83 -19.71
CA GLY A 3 11.60 13.96 -18.92
C GLY A 3 12.33 12.68 -18.50
N ALA A 4 11.91 12.08 -17.40
CA ALA A 4 12.53 10.84 -16.92
C ALA A 4 12.38 9.72 -17.97
N PRO A 5 13.46 8.98 -18.29
CA PRO A 5 13.40 7.92 -19.29
C PRO A 5 12.49 6.78 -18.84
N LEU A 6 11.77 6.18 -19.79
CA LEU A 6 10.74 5.17 -19.51
C LEU A 6 11.26 4.01 -18.63
N ASN A 7 12.52 3.63 -18.83
CA ASN A 7 13.19 2.57 -18.10
C ASN A 7 13.30 2.83 -16.58
N SER A 8 13.21 4.09 -16.14
CA SER A 8 13.25 4.42 -14.71
C SER A 8 11.96 4.04 -13.99
N PHE A 9 10.84 3.90 -14.73
CA PHE A 9 9.54 3.52 -14.17
C PHE A 9 9.36 1.99 -14.11
N THR A 10 10.11 1.21 -14.89
CA THR A 10 9.99 -0.25 -14.94
C THR A 10 10.16 -0.94 -13.58
N PRO A 11 11.13 -0.58 -12.71
CA PRO A 11 11.23 -1.19 -11.38
C PRO A 11 10.01 -0.91 -10.49
N CYS A 12 9.43 0.29 -10.62
CA CYS A 12 8.20 0.66 -9.92
C CYS A 12 7.02 -0.16 -10.45
N ALA A 13 6.90 -0.34 -11.76
CA ALA A 13 5.84 -1.13 -12.36
C ALA A 13 5.94 -2.62 -11.96
N LEU A 14 7.15 -3.20 -12.02
CA LEU A 14 7.38 -4.59 -11.62
C LEU A 14 6.99 -4.84 -10.16
N SER A 15 7.49 -4.01 -9.25
CA SER A 15 7.19 -4.12 -7.82
C SER A 15 5.71 -3.87 -7.53
N ASN A 16 5.05 -2.92 -8.21
CA ASN A 16 3.62 -2.68 -8.05
C ASN A 16 2.76 -3.86 -8.55
N THR A 17 3.11 -4.45 -9.70
CA THR A 17 2.40 -5.61 -10.25
C THR A 17 2.60 -6.84 -9.35
N LEU A 18 3.83 -7.09 -8.88
CA LEU A 18 4.12 -8.19 -7.96
C LEU A 18 3.41 -8.01 -6.62
N SER A 19 3.40 -6.78 -6.09
CA SER A 19 2.63 -6.40 -4.90
C SER A 19 1.15 -6.74 -5.07
N SER A 20 0.54 -6.29 -6.17
CA SER A 20 -0.87 -6.55 -6.47
C SER A 20 -1.18 -8.05 -6.55
N TRP A 21 -0.36 -8.81 -7.28
CA TRP A 21 -0.52 -10.27 -7.39
C TRP A 21 -0.41 -10.95 -6.02
N SER A 22 0.62 -10.62 -5.24
CA SER A 22 0.84 -11.18 -3.90
C SER A 22 -0.30 -10.82 -2.93
N GLN A 23 -0.85 -9.61 -3.05
CA GLN A 23 -2.01 -9.18 -2.27
C GLN A 23 -3.24 -10.04 -2.58
N TYR A 24 -3.55 -10.27 -3.86
CA TYR A 24 -4.68 -11.12 -4.24
C TYR A 24 -4.45 -12.59 -3.85
N ALA A 25 -3.24 -13.11 -4.04
CA ALA A 25 -2.87 -14.45 -3.62
C ALA A 25 -3.09 -14.65 -2.11
N SER A 26 -2.71 -13.66 -1.29
CA SER A 26 -2.88 -13.74 0.16
C SER A 26 -4.34 -13.85 0.60
N LEU A 27 -5.31 -13.27 -0.14
CA LEU A 27 -6.74 -13.34 0.21
C LEU A 27 -7.31 -14.75 0.16
N ASN A 28 -6.67 -15.69 -0.54
CA ASN A 28 -7.06 -17.10 -0.52
C ASN A 28 -6.65 -17.81 0.78
N PHE A 29 -5.79 -17.19 1.59
CA PHE A 29 -5.18 -17.80 2.77
C PHE A 29 -5.43 -17.01 4.06
N VAL A 30 -5.64 -15.69 3.96
CA VAL A 30 -5.89 -14.81 5.10
C VAL A 30 -7.16 -13.99 4.89
N SER A 31 -7.88 -13.76 5.99
CA SER A 31 -9.09 -12.93 5.94
C SER A 31 -8.76 -11.47 5.65
N PHE A 32 -9.73 -10.75 5.09
CA PHE A 32 -9.61 -9.33 4.77
C PHE A 32 -9.20 -8.45 5.99
N PRO A 33 -9.72 -8.67 7.21
CA PRO A 33 -9.25 -7.96 8.40
C PRO A 33 -7.76 -8.20 8.68
N VAL A 34 -7.29 -9.45 8.65
CA VAL A 34 -5.88 -9.80 8.87
C VAL A 34 -4.98 -9.11 7.84
N GLN A 35 -5.36 -9.12 6.56
CA GLN A 35 -4.62 -8.41 5.52
C GLN A 35 -4.55 -6.89 5.78
N THR A 36 -5.68 -6.28 6.18
CA THR A 36 -5.79 -4.83 6.42
C THR A 36 -4.93 -4.39 7.60
N VAL A 37 -4.88 -5.24 8.62
CA VAL A 37 -4.03 -5.11 9.79
C VAL A 37 -2.56 -5.22 9.38
N PHE A 38 -2.15 -6.28 8.68
CA PHE A 38 -0.77 -6.41 8.18
C PHE A 38 -0.31 -5.22 7.33
N LYS A 39 -1.16 -4.71 6.44
CA LYS A 39 -0.88 -3.53 5.63
C LYS A 39 -0.65 -2.26 6.47
N SER A 40 -1.32 -2.10 7.61
CA SER A 40 -1.12 -0.94 8.49
C SER A 40 0.24 -0.95 9.20
N SER A 41 0.88 -2.13 9.35
CA SER A 41 2.24 -2.26 9.88
C SER A 41 3.35 -1.81 8.91
N LYS A 42 3.03 -1.40 7.67
CA LYS A 42 4.05 -1.12 6.65
C LYS A 42 4.92 0.12 6.91
N ILE A 43 4.66 0.89 7.96
CA ILE A 43 5.46 2.08 8.31
C ILE A 43 6.93 1.73 8.56
N ILE A 44 7.22 0.66 9.32
CA ILE A 44 8.61 0.24 9.60
C ILE A 44 9.32 -0.20 8.31
N PRO A 45 8.75 -1.13 7.49
CA PRO A 45 9.35 -1.49 6.20
C PRO A 45 9.54 -0.31 5.26
N VAL A 46 8.61 0.66 5.22
CA VAL A 46 8.79 1.89 4.44
C VAL A 46 10.01 2.67 4.91
N MET A 47 10.19 2.89 6.21
CA MET A 47 11.36 3.62 6.73
C MET A 47 12.68 2.90 6.40
N LEU A 48 12.74 1.59 6.63
CA LEU A 48 13.92 0.77 6.31
C LEU A 48 14.25 0.80 4.81
N MET A 49 13.25 0.62 3.95
CA MET A 49 13.41 0.68 2.50
C MET A 49 13.87 2.07 2.03
N GLY A 50 13.40 3.13 2.69
CA GLY A 50 13.88 4.49 2.46
C GLY A 50 15.37 4.67 2.77
N LYS A 51 15.85 4.08 3.87
CA LYS A 51 17.28 4.07 4.23
C LYS A 51 18.11 3.29 3.20
N VAL A 52 17.65 2.11 2.77
CA VAL A 52 18.35 1.27 1.79
C VAL A 52 18.42 1.94 0.41
N LEU A 53 17.32 2.51 -0.09
CA LEU A 53 17.26 3.01 -1.47
C LEU A 53 17.83 4.43 -1.65
N LYS A 54 17.78 5.26 -0.60
CA LYS A 54 18.08 6.70 -0.66
C LYS A 54 19.04 7.19 0.42
N GLY A 55 19.46 6.34 1.37
CA GLY A 55 20.29 6.76 2.49
C GLY A 55 19.57 7.63 3.52
N SER A 56 18.24 7.70 3.48
CA SER A 56 17.47 8.52 4.42
C SER A 56 17.71 8.08 5.87
N SER A 57 18.10 9.02 6.73
CA SER A 57 18.17 8.81 8.17
C SER A 57 16.91 9.33 8.84
N TYR A 58 16.38 8.57 9.80
CA TYR A 58 15.19 8.95 10.56
C TYR A 58 15.54 8.98 12.04
N PRO A 59 15.05 9.96 12.81
CA PRO A 59 15.29 10.01 14.25
C PRO A 59 14.66 8.81 14.95
N TRP A 60 15.32 8.32 16.01
CA TRP A 60 14.91 7.14 16.79
C TRP A 60 13.45 7.17 17.25
N GLY A 61 12.90 8.36 17.54
CA GLY A 61 11.49 8.51 17.91
C GLY A 61 10.50 8.02 16.84
N GLN A 62 10.84 8.13 15.55
CA GLN A 62 9.97 7.63 14.47
C GLN A 62 9.96 6.09 14.40
N TYR A 63 11.06 5.44 14.76
CA TYR A 63 11.13 3.98 14.86
C TYR A 63 10.30 3.45 16.03
N PHE A 64 10.36 4.13 17.18
CA PHE A 64 9.57 3.75 18.36
C PHE A 64 8.06 3.84 18.10
N GLU A 65 7.60 4.89 17.45
CA GLU A 65 6.19 5.01 17.07
C GLU A 65 5.76 3.99 16.03
N ALA A 66 6.61 3.73 15.04
CA ALA A 66 6.33 2.70 14.06
C ALA A 66 6.24 1.31 14.72
N PHE A 67 7.07 1.03 15.72
CA PHE A 67 6.98 -0.16 16.56
C PHE A 67 5.65 -0.22 17.34
N LEU A 68 5.24 0.87 18.01
CA LEU A 68 3.95 0.91 18.72
C LEU A 68 2.76 0.66 17.78
N ILE A 69 2.80 1.17 16.55
CA ILE A 69 1.79 0.88 15.53
C ILE A 69 1.79 -0.61 15.20
N THR A 70 2.95 -1.21 14.92
CA THR A 70 3.04 -2.65 14.63
C THR A 70 2.53 -3.51 15.79
N VAL A 71 2.82 -3.14 17.04
CA VAL A 71 2.31 -3.84 18.23
C VAL A 71 0.79 -3.70 18.37
N GLY A 72 0.25 -2.48 18.27
CA GLY A 72 -1.20 -2.27 18.36
C GLY A 72 -1.99 -3.02 17.28
N VAL A 73 -1.42 -3.07 16.07
CA VAL A 73 -1.92 -3.84 14.94
C VAL A 73 -1.83 -5.34 15.20
N ALA A 74 -0.73 -5.86 15.76
CA ALA A 74 -0.60 -7.27 16.10
C ALA A 74 -1.61 -7.71 17.18
N ILE A 75 -1.80 -6.90 18.22
CA ILE A 75 -2.81 -7.14 19.28
C ILE A 75 -4.21 -7.20 18.68
N PHE A 76 -4.54 -6.26 17.79
CA PHE A 76 -5.81 -6.27 17.06
C PHE A 76 -5.98 -7.53 16.20
N SER A 77 -4.92 -7.94 15.48
CA SER A 77 -4.93 -9.12 14.62
C SER A 77 -5.24 -10.39 15.39
N VAL A 78 -4.54 -10.60 16.51
CA VAL A 78 -4.63 -11.81 17.31
C VAL A 78 -5.99 -11.90 18.01
N SER A 79 -6.52 -10.76 18.49
CA SER A 79 -7.83 -10.73 19.12
C SER A 79 -9.00 -10.90 18.14
N SER A 80 -8.78 -10.71 16.85
CA SER A 80 -9.83 -10.83 15.82
C SER A 80 -9.83 -12.21 15.14
N LYS A 81 -9.04 -13.17 15.66
CA LYS A 81 -8.85 -14.48 15.05
C LYS A 81 -9.89 -15.48 15.56
N SER A 82 -10.69 -16.03 14.66
CA SER A 82 -11.57 -17.17 14.91
C SER A 82 -10.78 -18.50 14.85
N SER A 83 -11.11 -19.42 15.76
CA SER A 83 -10.26 -20.53 16.23
C SER A 83 -9.94 -21.69 15.26
N ASP A 84 -10.22 -21.58 13.95
CA ASP A 84 -10.30 -22.74 13.04
C ASP A 84 -9.29 -22.79 11.86
N SER A 85 -8.20 -22.01 11.86
CA SER A 85 -7.26 -21.99 10.72
C SER A 85 -6.05 -22.91 10.87
N ASN A 86 -5.89 -23.88 9.94
CA ASN A 86 -4.69 -24.71 9.74
C ASN A 86 -3.40 -23.86 9.64
N SER A 87 -2.42 -24.12 10.53
CA SER A 87 -1.19 -23.32 10.67
C SER A 87 -0.34 -23.23 9.39
N ALA A 88 -0.34 -24.27 8.54
CA ALA A 88 0.44 -24.27 7.28
C ALA A 88 -0.13 -23.34 6.21
N THR A 89 -1.46 -23.18 6.16
CA THR A 89 -2.17 -22.27 5.26
C THR A 89 -1.92 -20.81 5.67
N GLU A 90 -1.86 -20.58 6.98
CA GLU A 90 -1.57 -19.27 7.57
C GLU A 90 -0.14 -18.78 7.26
N VAL A 91 0.87 -19.64 7.37
CA VAL A 91 2.28 -19.27 7.06
C VAL A 91 2.45 -18.87 5.59
N LYS A 92 1.79 -19.57 4.66
CA LYS A 92 1.81 -19.20 3.23
C LYS A 92 1.16 -17.85 2.99
N GLY A 93 -0.01 -17.60 3.60
CA GLY A 93 -0.68 -16.30 3.55
C GLY A 93 0.17 -15.17 4.10
N LEU A 94 0.84 -15.40 5.23
CA LEU A 94 1.76 -14.45 5.85
C LEU A 94 2.97 -14.14 4.93
N LEU A 95 3.52 -15.14 4.27
CA LEU A 95 4.64 -14.95 3.33
C LEU A 95 4.24 -14.09 2.12
N PHE A 96 3.04 -14.30 1.56
CA PHE A 96 2.49 -13.41 0.53
C PHE A 96 2.27 -11.98 1.04
N LEU A 97 1.79 -11.81 2.27
CA LEU A 97 1.67 -10.47 2.88
C LEU A 97 3.02 -9.78 3.06
N LEU A 98 4.06 -10.51 3.46
CA LEU A 98 5.42 -9.98 3.57
C LEU A 98 5.97 -9.55 2.20
N CYS A 99 5.82 -10.40 1.18
CA CYS A 99 6.22 -10.07 -0.19
C CYS A 99 5.49 -8.81 -0.70
N TYR A 100 4.18 -8.74 -0.46
CA TYR A 100 3.36 -7.58 -0.78
C TYR A 100 3.90 -6.30 -0.12
N ILE A 101 4.15 -6.33 1.20
CA ILE A 101 4.64 -5.15 1.93
C ILE A 101 6.00 -4.70 1.39
N ILE A 102 6.95 -5.61 1.18
CA ILE A 102 8.29 -5.27 0.68
C ILE A 102 8.18 -4.60 -0.70
N CYS A 103 7.37 -5.17 -1.59
CA CYS A 103 7.18 -4.63 -2.94
C CYS A 103 6.45 -3.28 -2.93
N ASP A 104 5.41 -3.12 -2.11
CA ASP A 104 4.66 -1.86 -1.95
C ASP A 104 5.54 -0.73 -1.37
N CYS A 105 6.37 -1.08 -0.37
CA CYS A 105 7.35 -0.17 0.21
C CYS A 105 8.41 0.23 -0.81
N PHE A 106 8.92 -0.73 -1.58
CA PHE A 106 9.85 -0.44 -2.66
C PHE A 106 9.23 0.51 -3.69
N THR A 107 8.00 0.22 -4.13
CA THR A 107 7.25 1.00 -5.13
C THR A 107 7.18 2.48 -4.73
N SER A 108 6.63 2.76 -3.54
CA SER A 108 6.46 4.13 -3.03
C SER A 108 7.79 4.85 -2.78
N GLN A 109 8.81 4.13 -2.33
CA GLN A 109 10.15 4.70 -2.12
C GLN A 109 10.87 5.00 -3.44
N TRP A 110 10.68 4.15 -4.46
CA TRP A 110 11.24 4.34 -5.80
C TRP A 110 10.58 5.51 -6.54
N GLN A 111 9.26 5.67 -6.42
CA GLN A 111 8.54 6.84 -6.93
C GLN A 111 9.10 8.15 -6.38
N ASP A 112 9.31 8.23 -5.06
CA ASP A 112 9.96 9.40 -4.43
C ASP A 112 11.41 9.59 -4.89
N LYS A 113 12.15 8.50 -5.16
CA LYS A 113 13.51 8.58 -5.73
C LYS A 113 13.50 9.20 -7.13
N ILE A 114 12.53 8.84 -7.98
CA ILE A 114 12.37 9.43 -9.32
C ILE A 114 12.04 10.92 -9.21
N TYR A 115 11.08 11.30 -8.36
CA TYR A 115 10.72 12.71 -8.15
C TYR A 115 11.91 13.55 -7.66
N LYS A 116 12.76 13.01 -6.79
CA LYS A 116 13.96 13.70 -6.30
C LYS A 116 15.08 13.75 -7.35
N LYS A 117 15.31 12.65 -8.08
CA LYS A 117 16.41 12.55 -9.06
C LYS A 117 16.20 13.44 -10.28
N TYR A 118 14.97 13.51 -10.79
CA TYR A 118 14.64 14.29 -12.00
C TYR A 118 14.05 15.66 -11.68
N GLY A 119 13.75 15.94 -10.41
CA GLY A 119 13.15 17.19 -9.95
C GLY A 119 11.63 17.14 -9.97
N LYS A 120 11.01 17.59 -8.87
CA LYS A 120 9.55 17.61 -8.71
C LYS A 120 8.86 18.49 -9.77
N GLU A 121 9.51 19.55 -10.22
CA GLU A 121 8.96 20.44 -11.25
C GLU A 121 8.97 19.80 -12.65
N ASN A 122 9.93 18.91 -12.92
CA ASN A 122 10.07 18.28 -14.23
C ASN A 122 9.26 16.99 -14.39
N VAL A 123 8.95 16.30 -13.28
CA VAL A 123 8.17 15.06 -13.29
C VAL A 123 6.78 15.32 -12.70
N ASP A 124 5.80 15.37 -13.60
CA ASP A 124 4.40 15.50 -13.22
C ASP A 124 3.80 14.14 -12.75
N PRO A 125 2.86 14.12 -11.78
CA PRO A 125 2.09 12.91 -11.46
C PRO A 125 1.49 12.20 -12.68
N TYR A 126 1.06 12.94 -13.71
CA TYR A 126 0.56 12.35 -14.96
C TYR A 126 1.66 11.59 -15.73
N GLN A 127 2.90 12.11 -15.75
CA GLN A 127 4.03 11.42 -16.38
C GLN A 127 4.41 10.15 -15.61
N MET A 128 4.40 10.21 -14.27
CA MET A 128 4.62 9.03 -13.42
C MET A 128 3.56 7.96 -13.69
N MET A 129 2.29 8.36 -13.76
CA MET A 129 1.17 7.46 -14.03
C MET A 129 1.31 6.81 -15.41
N LEU A 130 1.57 7.59 -16.46
CA LEU A 130 1.75 7.07 -17.81
C LEU A 130 2.92 6.10 -17.90
N GLY A 131 4.08 6.45 -17.31
CA GLY A 131 5.28 5.63 -17.34
C GLY A 131 5.09 4.30 -16.60
N VAL A 132 4.58 4.35 -15.37
CA VAL A 132 4.34 3.15 -14.55
C VAL A 132 3.27 2.25 -15.17
N ASN A 133 2.14 2.82 -15.63
CA ASN A 133 1.05 2.04 -16.20
C ASN A 133 1.42 1.45 -17.57
N SER A 134 2.16 2.18 -18.42
CA SER A 134 2.66 1.63 -19.70
C SER A 134 3.58 0.42 -19.46
N SER A 135 4.53 0.54 -18.54
CA SER A 135 5.39 -0.58 -18.16
C SER A 135 4.60 -1.73 -17.54
N ALA A 136 3.60 -1.43 -16.69
CA ALA A 136 2.75 -2.44 -16.07
C ALA A 136 1.94 -3.22 -17.11
N ILE A 137 1.37 -2.54 -18.10
CA ILE A 137 0.64 -3.17 -19.22
C ILE A 137 1.54 -4.17 -19.95
N CYS A 138 2.77 -3.78 -20.30
CA CYS A 138 3.73 -4.68 -20.95
C CYS A 138 4.02 -5.92 -20.10
N ILE A 139 4.24 -5.74 -18.79
CA ILE A 139 4.51 -6.84 -17.86
C ILE A 139 3.30 -7.77 -17.74
N THR A 140 2.08 -7.24 -17.63
CA THR A 140 0.86 -8.04 -17.49
C THR A 140 0.49 -8.77 -18.77
N ILE A 141 0.67 -8.15 -19.94
CA ILE A 141 0.46 -8.81 -21.24
C ILE A 141 1.46 -9.94 -21.41
N ALA A 142 2.74 -9.71 -21.11
CA ALA A 142 3.75 -10.76 -21.17
C ALA A 142 3.40 -11.93 -20.22
N GLY A 143 2.94 -11.63 -19.00
CA GLY A 143 2.44 -12.65 -18.07
C GLY A 143 1.28 -13.46 -18.63
N LEU A 144 0.26 -12.81 -19.20
CA LEU A 144 -0.88 -13.48 -19.82
C LEU A 144 -0.50 -14.35 -21.02
N LEU A 145 0.44 -13.88 -21.85
CA LEU A 145 0.96 -14.65 -22.97
C LEU A 145 1.71 -15.90 -22.51
N LEU A 146 2.54 -15.78 -21.46
CA LEU A 146 3.30 -16.91 -20.91
C LEU A 146 2.40 -17.93 -20.22
N SER A 147 1.33 -17.48 -19.54
CA SER A 147 0.36 -18.38 -18.90
C SER A 147 -0.63 -19.01 -19.89
N GLY A 148 -0.79 -18.44 -21.08
CA GLY A 148 -1.74 -18.92 -22.09
C GLY A 148 -3.21 -18.66 -21.73
N ASP A 149 -3.48 -17.73 -20.82
CA ASP A 149 -4.83 -17.50 -20.27
C ASP A 149 -5.66 -16.48 -21.05
N ILE A 150 -5.10 -15.83 -22.08
CA ILE A 150 -5.81 -14.85 -22.92
C ILE A 150 -7.14 -15.38 -23.46
N PRO A 151 -7.22 -16.61 -24.02
CA PRO A 151 -8.50 -17.13 -24.54
C PRO A 151 -9.55 -17.27 -23.45
N LYS A 152 -9.17 -17.74 -22.25
CA LYS A 152 -10.08 -17.91 -21.11
C LYS A 152 -10.65 -16.59 -20.62
N VAL A 153 -9.80 -15.55 -20.56
CA VAL A 153 -10.24 -14.20 -20.17
C VAL A 153 -11.21 -13.63 -21.21
N TYR A 154 -10.94 -13.85 -22.49
CA TYR A 154 -11.82 -13.40 -23.57
C TYR A 154 -13.20 -14.07 -23.50
N GLU A 155 -13.23 -15.40 -23.37
CA GLU A 155 -14.47 -16.18 -23.24
C GLU A 155 -15.30 -15.71 -22.04
N PHE A 156 -14.67 -15.55 -20.87
CA PHE A 156 -15.33 -15.06 -19.66
C PHE A 156 -15.98 -13.67 -19.84
N LEU A 157 -15.30 -12.74 -20.52
CA LEU A 157 -15.81 -11.38 -20.76
C LEU A 157 -16.95 -11.34 -21.78
N VAL A 158 -16.95 -12.26 -22.76
CA VAL A 158 -18.04 -12.40 -23.72
C VAL A 158 -19.28 -12.98 -23.05
N GLU A 159 -19.12 -13.99 -22.20
CA GLU A 159 -20.23 -14.58 -21.44
C GLU A 159 -20.79 -13.63 -20.37
N ASN A 160 -19.93 -12.77 -19.79
CA ASN A 160 -20.30 -11.88 -18.69
C ASN A 160 -20.02 -10.41 -19.04
N PRO A 161 -20.85 -9.77 -19.90
CA PRO A 161 -20.64 -8.38 -20.31
C PRO A 161 -20.73 -7.38 -19.14
N ASP A 162 -21.44 -7.73 -18.06
CA ASP A 162 -21.47 -6.90 -16.85
C ASP A 162 -20.13 -6.90 -16.11
N ALA A 163 -19.36 -8.00 -16.16
CA ALA A 163 -18.01 -8.03 -15.60
C ALA A 163 -17.08 -7.02 -16.29
N PHE A 164 -17.23 -6.85 -17.61
CA PHE A 164 -16.50 -5.82 -18.36
C PHE A 164 -16.86 -4.41 -17.88
N LYS A 165 -18.15 -4.12 -17.66
CA LYS A 165 -18.60 -2.83 -17.13
C LYS A 165 -18.00 -2.54 -15.74
N TYR A 166 -18.06 -3.51 -14.82
CA TYR A 166 -17.47 -3.35 -13.49
C TYR A 166 -15.94 -3.16 -13.54
N ASN A 167 -15.27 -3.83 -14.47
CA ASN A 167 -13.84 -3.65 -14.69
C ASN A 167 -13.51 -2.22 -15.16
N VAL A 168 -14.27 -1.66 -16.11
CA VAL A 168 -14.11 -0.27 -16.56
C VAL A 168 -14.35 0.73 -15.44
N ILE A 169 -15.42 0.56 -14.65
CA ILE A 169 -15.72 1.43 -13.50
C ILE A 169 -14.58 1.37 -12.47
N THR A 170 -14.07 0.17 -12.20
CA THR A 170 -12.94 -0.06 -11.30
C THR A 170 -11.67 0.59 -11.83
N ALA A 171 -11.42 0.53 -13.14
CA ALA A 171 -10.26 1.14 -13.77
C ALA A 171 -10.29 2.68 -13.67
N ILE A 172 -11.43 3.31 -13.94
CA ILE A 172 -11.59 4.77 -13.81
C ILE A 172 -11.37 5.21 -12.37
N THR A 173 -12.02 4.52 -11.42
CA THR A 173 -11.89 4.81 -9.99
C THR A 173 -10.45 4.62 -9.51
N SER A 174 -9.78 3.56 -9.98
CA SER A 174 -8.38 3.27 -9.67
C SER A 174 -7.44 4.35 -10.23
N ALA A 175 -7.66 4.81 -11.47
CA ALA A 175 -6.87 5.88 -12.08
C ALA A 175 -6.95 7.19 -11.28
N SER A 176 -8.15 7.58 -10.85
CA SER A 176 -8.34 8.74 -9.97
C SER A 176 -7.58 8.56 -8.64
N GLY A 177 -7.69 7.39 -8.01
CA GLY A 177 -6.98 7.09 -6.77
C GLY A 177 -5.46 7.10 -6.94
N GLN A 178 -4.94 6.54 -8.04
CA GLN A 178 -3.51 6.53 -8.37
C GLN A 178 -2.96 7.95 -8.50
N LEU A 179 -3.68 8.88 -9.13
CA LEU A 179 -3.27 10.28 -9.19
C LEU A 179 -3.10 10.90 -7.80
N CYS A 180 -4.05 10.64 -6.89
CA CYS A 180 -3.93 11.08 -5.50
C CYS A 180 -2.69 10.48 -4.81
N ILE A 181 -2.38 9.21 -5.07
CA ILE A 181 -1.18 8.53 -4.53
C ILE A 181 0.09 9.20 -5.03
N PHE A 182 0.23 9.36 -6.34
CA PHE A 182 1.40 9.98 -6.96
C PHE A 182 1.60 11.42 -6.49
N TYR A 183 0.52 12.20 -6.44
CA TYR A 183 0.55 13.56 -5.91
C TYR A 183 0.99 13.60 -4.45
N THR A 184 0.43 12.72 -3.61
CA THR A 184 0.79 12.65 -2.18
C THR A 184 2.26 12.30 -1.99
N ILE A 185 2.78 11.35 -2.75
CA ILE A 185 4.19 10.95 -2.67
C ILE A 185 5.10 12.07 -3.18
N LYS A 186 4.73 12.74 -4.28
CA LYS A 186 5.47 13.89 -4.81
C LYS A 186 5.57 15.01 -3.78
N GLU A 187 4.47 15.35 -3.12
CA GLU A 187 4.40 16.53 -2.25
C GLU A 187 4.89 16.24 -0.82
N PHE A 188 4.39 15.15 -0.22
CA PHE A 188 4.58 14.84 1.21
C PHE A 188 5.51 13.65 1.47
N GLY A 189 5.88 12.92 0.42
CA GLY A 189 6.76 11.76 0.50
C GLY A 189 6.07 10.46 0.95
N PRO A 190 6.80 9.33 0.88
CA PRO A 190 6.23 7.99 1.04
C PRO A 190 5.80 7.67 2.48
N ILE A 191 6.38 8.33 3.49
CA ILE A 191 5.98 8.14 4.90
C ILE A 191 4.59 8.73 5.14
N VAL A 192 4.31 9.94 4.65
CA VAL A 192 2.98 10.56 4.81
C VAL A 192 1.93 9.77 4.04
N PHE A 193 2.25 9.33 2.83
CA PHE A 193 1.40 8.40 2.07
C PHE A 193 1.07 7.14 2.89
N THR A 194 2.06 6.57 3.55
CA THR A 194 1.87 5.36 4.37
C THR A 194 0.96 5.61 5.57
N ILE A 195 1.11 6.75 6.25
CA ILE A 195 0.25 7.17 7.36
C ILE A 195 -1.20 7.32 6.86
N ILE A 196 -1.43 8.03 5.76
CA ILE A 196 -2.78 8.20 5.17
C ILE A 196 -3.41 6.85 4.84
N MET A 197 -2.63 5.94 4.24
CA MET A 197 -3.09 4.58 3.93
C MET A 197 -3.44 3.77 5.18
N ALA A 198 -2.65 3.87 6.25
CA ALA A 198 -2.93 3.20 7.51
C ALA A 198 -4.23 3.74 8.14
N THR A 199 -4.39 5.07 8.21
CA THR A 199 -5.62 5.71 8.72
C THR A 199 -6.86 5.26 7.94
N ARG A 200 -6.82 5.28 6.60
CA ARG A 200 -7.92 4.81 5.75
C ARG A 200 -8.33 3.37 6.06
N GLN A 201 -7.33 2.50 6.24
CA GLN A 201 -7.55 1.08 6.51
C GLN A 201 -8.14 0.83 7.88
N MET A 202 -7.71 1.58 8.89
CA MET A 202 -8.30 1.51 10.23
C MET A 202 -9.77 1.92 10.21
N ILE A 203 -10.09 3.03 9.54
CA ILE A 203 -11.48 3.47 9.38
C ILE A 203 -12.30 2.38 8.68
N SER A 204 -11.75 1.73 7.64
CA SER A 204 -12.42 0.62 6.96
C SER A 204 -12.66 -0.58 7.88
N ILE A 205 -11.75 -0.89 8.80
CA ILE A 205 -11.93 -1.96 9.80
C ILE A 205 -13.06 -1.59 10.77
N CYS A 206 -13.08 -0.36 11.28
CA CYS A 206 -14.13 0.13 12.17
C CYS A 206 -15.51 0.11 11.49
N ILE A 207 -15.61 0.57 10.25
CA ILE A 207 -16.87 0.52 9.49
C ILE A 207 -17.27 -0.92 9.23
N SER A 208 -16.35 -1.78 8.78
CA SER A 208 -16.62 -3.20 8.53
C SER A 208 -17.15 -3.92 9.77
N SER A 209 -16.53 -3.71 10.93
CA SER A 209 -16.97 -4.32 12.19
C SER A 209 -18.37 -3.85 12.62
N VAL A 210 -18.69 -2.57 12.46
CA VAL A 210 -20.03 -2.03 12.75
C VAL A 210 -21.08 -2.56 11.77
N VAL A 211 -20.76 -2.61 10.47
CA VAL A 211 -21.71 -3.01 9.41
C VAL A 211 -21.97 -4.52 9.41
N PHE A 212 -20.93 -5.34 9.61
CA PHE A 212 -21.04 -6.81 9.62
C PHE A 212 -21.31 -7.38 11.01
N GLY A 213 -21.60 -6.54 12.01
CA GLY A 213 -21.99 -6.95 13.37
C GLY A 213 -20.97 -7.85 14.08
N HIS A 214 -19.68 -7.74 13.74
CA HIS A 214 -18.65 -8.52 14.42
C HIS A 214 -18.42 -7.90 15.80
N GLU A 215 -18.59 -8.70 16.85
CA GLU A 215 -18.27 -8.26 18.21
C GLU A 215 -16.78 -7.91 18.30
N ILE A 216 -16.49 -6.61 18.35
CA ILE A 216 -15.14 -6.12 18.57
C ILE A 216 -14.80 -6.43 20.03
N SER A 217 -14.00 -7.47 20.25
CA SER A 217 -13.40 -7.76 21.55
C SER A 217 -12.78 -6.49 22.16
N GLY A 218 -12.91 -6.29 23.48
CA GLY A 218 -12.31 -5.15 24.16
C GLY A 218 -10.80 -5.00 23.92
N ILE A 219 -10.10 -6.10 23.63
CA ILE A 219 -8.68 -6.12 23.27
C ILE A 219 -8.44 -5.51 21.88
N ALA A 220 -9.34 -5.76 20.92
CA ALA A 220 -9.29 -5.14 19.60
C ALA A 220 -9.55 -3.62 19.68
N PHE A 221 -10.43 -3.17 20.58
CA PHE A 221 -10.61 -1.73 20.82
C PHE A 221 -9.33 -1.08 21.35
N VAL A 222 -8.66 -1.68 22.34
CA VAL A 222 -7.39 -1.18 22.89
C VAL A 222 -6.31 -1.12 21.81
N GLY A 223 -6.18 -2.17 20.98
CA GLY A 223 -5.24 -2.19 19.85
C GLY A 223 -5.50 -1.05 18.86
N ALA A 224 -6.77 -0.80 18.51
CA ALA A 224 -7.16 0.30 17.64
C ALA A 224 -6.83 1.67 18.26
N SER A 225 -7.15 1.88 19.55
CA SER A 225 -6.86 3.14 20.26
C SER A 225 -5.37 3.48 20.26
N ILE A 226 -4.50 2.50 20.53
CA ILE A 226 -3.04 2.70 20.50
C ILE A 226 -2.59 3.20 19.13
N VAL A 227 -3.03 2.55 18.05
CA VAL A 227 -2.63 2.91 16.69
C VAL A 227 -3.14 4.31 16.33
N PHE A 228 -4.38 4.64 16.68
CA PHE A 228 -4.93 5.98 16.43
C PHE A 228 -4.12 7.06 17.17
N SER A 229 -3.83 6.86 18.46
CA SER A 229 -3.05 7.82 19.25
C SER A 229 -1.66 8.08 18.65
N VAL A 230 -0.97 7.04 18.19
CA VAL A 230 0.36 7.18 17.60
C VAL A 230 0.30 7.87 16.22
N LEU A 231 -0.69 7.55 15.39
CA LEU A 231 -0.88 8.22 14.09
C LEU A 231 -1.23 9.71 14.26
N PHE A 232 -2.13 10.05 15.18
CA PHE A 232 -2.44 11.45 15.49
C PHE A 232 -1.22 12.21 16.00
N TYR A 233 -0.41 11.59 16.86
CA TYR A 233 0.85 12.17 17.33
C TYR A 233 1.85 12.41 16.18
N GLN A 234 1.97 11.46 15.25
CA GLN A 234 2.83 11.62 14.07
C GLN A 234 2.40 12.78 13.18
N VAL A 235 1.11 12.90 12.90
CA VAL A 235 0.54 14.00 12.11
C VAL A 235 0.77 15.33 12.82
N TYR A 236 0.46 15.39 14.12
CA TYR A 236 0.62 16.59 14.93
C TYR A 236 2.06 17.11 14.96
N ARG A 237 3.04 16.21 15.19
CA ARG A 237 4.45 16.60 15.21
C ARG A 237 4.97 17.02 13.84
N LYS A 238 4.52 16.38 12.74
CA LYS A 238 4.87 16.85 11.39
C LYS A 238 4.28 18.21 11.07
N TYR A 239 3.05 18.46 11.52
CA TYR A 239 2.42 19.77 11.43
C TYR A 239 3.23 20.83 12.20
N GLN A 240 3.65 20.53 13.43
CA GLN A 240 4.51 21.42 14.22
C GLN A 240 5.86 21.69 13.55
N ALA A 241 6.55 20.66 13.05
CA ALA A 241 7.83 20.83 12.37
C ALA A 241 7.72 21.77 11.15
N ARG A 242 6.70 21.58 10.30
CA ARG A 242 6.43 22.48 9.16
C ARG A 242 6.08 23.90 9.59
N ARG A 243 5.35 24.06 10.70
CA ARG A 243 5.00 25.39 11.21
C ARG A 243 6.23 26.15 11.69
N ASN A 244 7.17 25.45 12.31
CA ASN A 244 8.42 26.04 12.77
C ASN A 244 9.35 26.39 11.60
N ASP A 245 9.42 25.56 10.56
CA ASP A 245 10.19 25.85 9.34
C ASP A 245 9.64 27.07 8.56
N ASN A 246 8.32 27.30 8.59
CA ASN A 246 7.69 28.46 7.93
C ASN A 246 7.83 29.77 8.73
N GLN A 247 8.30 29.70 9.98
CA GLN A 247 8.50 30.86 10.86
C GLN A 247 9.98 31.27 10.98
N ALA A 248 10.90 30.46 10.45
CA ALA A 248 12.35 30.70 10.39
C ALA A 248 12.75 31.25 9.02
#